data_AF-A0AAU0BBX5-F1
#
_entry.id   AF-A0AAU0BBX5-F1
#
_cell.length_a   1.000
_cell.length_b   1.000
_cell.length_c   1.000
_cell.angle_alpha   90.00
_cell.angle_beta   90.00
_cell.angle_gamma   90.00
#
_symmetry.space_group_name_H-M   'P 1'
#
loop_
_entity.id
_entity.type
_entity.pdbx_description
1 polymer ?
#
loop_
_entity_poly.entity_id
_entity_poly.type
_entity_poly.pdbx_seq_one_letter_code
_entity_poly.pdbx_strand_id
1 'polypeptide(L)'
;MPARLYQETLDEMDLALIALAELTPPPHAVPFKGGFVYRHIEQLPQQAIVQKLARLPSGLRAAASLLETGFFQEQAALQRLIDEIGEDVIFLSIPLIYGGEQPVHTEYLQAFFAEEFDPATGLPNTQDRPMVRRKKIRAYIAQSPIATPDPSGHIGASRTLSKAYSGYVHAASPQIMDMYGGDPPRFHTSGMLGTPREPEHRQDIANYFYRSATAYAVAARAFGNQPVFNRLFALCVKYEATMGIR
;
A
#
# COMPACT_ATOMS: atom_id res chain seq x y z
N MET A 1 -4.07 13.76 -15.12
CA MET A 1 -2.66 13.49 -14.76
C MET A 1 -2.02 12.72 -15.91
N PRO A 2 -0.83 13.08 -16.41
CA PRO A 2 -0.28 12.43 -17.59
C PRO A 2 0.17 11.01 -17.28
N ALA A 3 -0.20 10.03 -18.11
CA ALA A 3 0.27 8.64 -18.03
C ALA A 3 1.80 8.52 -17.90
N ARG A 4 2.54 9.50 -18.42
CA ARG A 4 4.00 9.62 -18.29
C ARG A 4 4.48 9.71 -16.83
N LEU A 5 3.78 10.47 -15.97
CA LEU A 5 4.19 10.62 -14.56
C LEU A 5 3.98 9.33 -13.78
N TYR A 6 2.92 8.56 -14.11
CA TYR A 6 2.70 7.24 -13.53
C TYR A 6 3.79 6.25 -13.92
N GLN A 7 4.17 6.23 -15.20
CA GLN A 7 5.27 5.37 -15.66
C GLN A 7 6.60 5.75 -14.99
N GLU A 8 6.94 7.05 -14.96
CA GLU A 8 8.15 7.55 -14.29
C GLU A 8 8.17 7.14 -12.81
N THR A 9 7.02 7.18 -12.14
CA THR A 9 6.89 6.76 -10.74
C THR A 9 7.15 5.27 -10.56
N LEU A 10 6.60 4.43 -11.44
CA LEU A 10 6.80 2.98 -11.38
C LEU A 10 8.25 2.59 -11.66
N ASP A 11 8.88 3.23 -12.64
CA ASP A 11 10.28 2.97 -12.98
C ASP A 11 11.20 3.33 -11.81
N GLU A 12 10.97 4.48 -11.15
CA GLU A 12 11.73 4.87 -9.96
C GLU A 12 11.46 3.93 -8.77
N MET A 13 10.22 3.46 -8.59
CA MET A 13 9.89 2.48 -7.53
C MET A 13 10.59 1.14 -7.72
N ASP A 14 10.73 0.66 -8.96
CA ASP A 14 11.44 -0.57 -9.25
C ASP A 14 12.94 -0.41 -8.96
N LEU A 15 13.55 0.72 -9.39
CA LEU A 15 14.95 1.04 -9.09
C LEU A 15 15.20 1.19 -7.59
N ALA A 16 14.31 1.90 -6.89
CA ALA A 16 14.38 2.08 -5.45
C ALA A 16 14.23 0.74 -4.72
N LEU A 17 13.33 -0.15 -5.16
CA LEU A 17 13.14 -1.46 -4.55
C LEU A 17 14.42 -2.29 -4.60
N ILE A 18 15.10 -2.32 -5.75
CA ILE A 18 16.39 -3.02 -5.90
C ILE A 18 17.41 -2.45 -4.92
N ALA A 19 17.60 -1.12 -4.94
CA ALA A 19 18.59 -0.46 -4.09
C ALA A 19 18.31 -0.63 -2.58
N LEU A 20 17.05 -0.67 -2.15
CA LEU A 20 16.69 -0.87 -0.75
C LEU A 20 16.77 -2.35 -0.35
N ALA A 21 16.44 -3.28 -1.25
CA ALA A 21 16.56 -4.71 -1.00
C ALA A 21 18.03 -5.13 -0.78
N GLU A 22 18.98 -4.54 -1.51
CA GLU A 22 20.42 -4.77 -1.33
C GLU A 22 20.95 -4.35 0.05
N LEU A 23 20.24 -3.46 0.76
CA LEU A 23 20.56 -3.02 2.11
C LEU A 23 19.94 -3.91 3.20
N THR A 24 19.25 -4.99 2.80
CA THR A 24 18.63 -5.95 3.73
C THR A 24 19.23 -7.34 3.57
N PRO A 25 19.34 -8.13 4.65
CA PRO A 25 19.71 -9.53 4.53
C PRO A 25 18.71 -10.26 3.60
N PRO A 26 19.21 -10.98 2.57
CA PRO A 26 18.36 -11.64 1.58
C PRO A 26 17.55 -12.78 2.22
N PRO A 27 16.41 -13.18 1.63
CA PRO A 27 15.69 -14.35 2.11
C PRO A 27 16.49 -15.63 1.85
N HIS A 28 16.26 -16.63 2.69
CA HIS A 28 16.83 -17.96 2.57
C HIS A 28 15.86 -18.90 1.85
N ALA A 29 16.40 -19.80 1.02
CA ALA A 29 15.65 -20.95 0.54
C ALA A 29 15.47 -21.94 1.70
N VAL A 30 14.24 -22.08 2.18
CA VAL A 30 13.88 -22.97 3.28
C VAL A 30 13.12 -24.17 2.72
N PRO A 31 13.51 -25.41 3.06
CA PRO A 31 12.76 -26.59 2.67
C PRO A 31 11.27 -26.48 3.00
N PHE A 32 10.42 -26.85 2.05
CA PHE A 32 8.97 -26.86 2.23
C PHE A 32 8.36 -27.92 1.33
N LYS A 33 7.78 -28.95 1.96
CA LYS A 33 7.33 -30.18 1.26
C LYS A 33 8.46 -30.72 0.37
N GLY A 34 8.14 -31.17 -0.85
CA GLY A 34 9.12 -31.67 -1.83
C GLY A 34 9.95 -30.59 -2.55
N GLY A 35 9.97 -29.35 -2.05
CA GLY A 35 10.70 -28.23 -2.65
C GLY A 35 11.20 -27.24 -1.62
N PHE A 36 11.21 -25.95 -1.96
CA PHE A 36 11.59 -24.88 -1.06
C PHE A 36 10.72 -23.64 -1.26
N VAL A 37 10.70 -22.76 -0.27
CA VAL A 37 10.15 -21.39 -0.36
C VAL A 37 11.16 -20.40 0.23
N TYR A 38 11.08 -19.15 -0.20
CA TYR A 38 11.93 -18.09 0.34
C TYR A 38 11.35 -17.50 1.62
N ARG A 39 12.18 -17.40 2.67
CA ARG A 39 11.81 -16.82 3.96
C ARG A 39 12.91 -15.94 4.50
N HIS A 40 12.53 -14.83 5.14
CA HIS A 40 13.46 -14.07 5.97
C HIS A 40 13.57 -14.72 7.35
N ILE A 41 14.79 -15.10 7.74
CA ILE A 41 15.04 -15.76 9.03
C ILE A 41 15.19 -14.73 10.14
N GLU A 42 15.78 -13.57 9.82
CA GLU A 42 16.04 -12.49 10.75
C GLU A 42 14.78 -11.70 11.11
N GLN A 43 13.77 -11.72 10.23
CA GLN A 43 12.46 -11.08 10.43
C GLN A 43 12.55 -9.59 10.84
N LEU A 44 13.50 -8.87 10.23
CA LEU A 44 13.79 -7.47 10.57
C LEU A 44 12.70 -6.51 10.03
N PRO A 45 12.50 -5.34 10.68
CA PRO A 45 11.61 -4.31 10.16
C PRO A 45 11.90 -3.93 8.70
N GLN A 46 13.18 -3.82 8.33
CA GLN A 46 13.62 -3.51 6.98
C GLN A 46 13.20 -4.58 5.96
N GLN A 47 13.25 -5.86 6.32
CA GLN A 47 12.80 -6.96 5.47
C GLN A 47 11.27 -6.93 5.26
N ALA A 48 10.50 -6.54 6.29
CA ALA A 48 9.07 -6.34 6.16
C ALA A 48 8.74 -5.12 5.27
N ILE A 49 9.49 -4.02 5.41
CA ILE A 49 9.36 -2.84 4.55
C ILE A 49 9.63 -3.19 3.10
N VAL A 50 10.74 -3.87 2.77
CA VAL A 50 11.07 -4.26 1.38
C VAL A 50 9.96 -5.13 0.76
N GLN A 51 9.44 -6.12 1.49
CA GLN A 51 8.34 -6.95 1.00
C GLN A 51 7.06 -6.14 0.72
N LYS A 52 6.74 -5.18 1.58
CA LYS A 52 5.59 -4.27 1.40
C LYS A 52 5.81 -3.33 0.21
N LEU A 53 7.01 -2.76 0.07
CA LEU A 53 7.40 -1.93 -1.06
C LEU A 53 7.26 -2.69 -2.37
N ALA A 54 7.71 -3.95 -2.44
CA ALA A 54 7.56 -4.79 -3.64
C ALA A 54 6.10 -4.95 -4.10
N ARG A 55 5.14 -4.90 -3.16
CA ARG A 55 3.72 -5.04 -3.48
C ARG A 55 3.10 -3.75 -4.04
N LEU A 56 3.60 -2.57 -3.67
CA LEU A 56 3.04 -1.29 -4.11
C LEU A 56 3.05 -1.10 -5.64
N PRO A 57 4.18 -1.20 -6.37
CA PRO A 57 4.19 -0.98 -7.81
C PRO A 57 3.42 -2.07 -8.56
N SER A 58 3.39 -3.30 -8.03
CA SER A 58 2.53 -4.37 -8.55
C SER A 58 1.04 -4.03 -8.42
N GLY A 59 0.61 -3.50 -7.27
CA GLY A 59 -0.75 -3.04 -7.05
C GLY A 59 -1.13 -1.85 -7.93
N LEU A 60 -0.23 -0.87 -8.07
CA LEU A 60 -0.45 0.32 -8.93
C LEU A 60 -0.59 -0.05 -10.40
N ARG A 61 0.27 -0.94 -10.91
CA ARG A 61 0.17 -1.46 -12.29
C ARG A 61 -1.19 -2.13 -12.52
N ALA A 62 -1.60 -3.01 -11.61
CA ALA A 62 -2.88 -3.69 -11.71
C ALA A 62 -4.07 -2.71 -11.65
N ALA A 63 -4.04 -1.74 -10.73
CA ALA A 63 -5.07 -0.71 -10.63
C ALA A 63 -5.17 0.14 -11.91
N ALA A 64 -4.02 0.51 -12.50
CA ALA A 64 -3.99 1.23 -13.77
C ALA A 64 -4.55 0.40 -14.94
N SER A 65 -4.20 -0.89 -15.03
CA SER A 65 -4.77 -1.78 -16.05
C SER A 65 -6.29 -1.95 -15.91
N LEU A 66 -6.80 -2.06 -14.68
CA LEU A 66 -8.24 -2.14 -14.40
C LEU A 66 -8.96 -0.84 -14.75
N LEU A 67 -8.36 0.31 -14.45
CA LEU A 67 -8.88 1.61 -14.85
C LEU A 67 -9.04 1.70 -16.38
N GLU A 68 -8.03 1.30 -17.15
CA GLU A 68 -8.07 1.35 -18.63
C GLU A 68 -9.10 0.38 -19.24
N THR A 69 -9.51 -0.64 -18.50
CA THR A 69 -10.53 -1.61 -18.94
C THR A 69 -11.91 -1.37 -18.30
N GLY A 70 -12.06 -0.32 -17.48
CA GLY A 70 -13.34 0.05 -16.87
C GLY A 70 -13.74 -0.74 -15.62
N PHE A 71 -12.85 -1.55 -15.04
CA PHE A 71 -13.12 -2.35 -13.84
C PHE A 71 -12.91 -1.52 -12.57
N PHE A 72 -13.78 -0.52 -12.38
CA PHE A 72 -13.65 0.49 -11.34
C PHE A 72 -13.84 -0.04 -9.91
N GLN A 73 -14.67 -1.08 -9.72
CA GLN A 73 -14.85 -1.73 -8.43
C GLN A 73 -13.56 -2.42 -7.97
N GLU A 74 -12.96 -3.19 -8.87
CA GLU A 74 -11.71 -3.91 -8.62
C GLU A 74 -10.55 -2.94 -8.43
N GLN A 75 -10.50 -1.85 -9.22
CA GLN A 75 -9.55 -0.76 -9.01
C GLN A 75 -9.68 -0.20 -7.59
N ALA A 76 -10.89 0.13 -7.13
CA ALA A 76 -11.11 0.66 -5.79
C ALA A 76 -10.72 -0.34 -4.69
N ALA A 77 -11.02 -1.62 -4.88
CA ALA A 77 -10.56 -2.66 -3.95
C ALA A 77 -9.03 -2.75 -3.87
N LEU A 78 -8.32 -2.61 -5.00
CA LEU A 78 -6.85 -2.56 -5.00
C LEU A 78 -6.30 -1.28 -4.36
N GLN A 79 -6.93 -0.14 -4.62
CA GLN A 79 -6.61 1.14 -3.98
C GLN A 79 -6.66 1.04 -2.45
N ARG A 80 -7.67 0.33 -1.89
CA ARG A 80 -7.76 0.04 -0.45
C ARG A 80 -6.54 -0.71 0.09
N LEU A 81 -6.05 -1.68 -0.66
CA LEU A 81 -4.89 -2.49 -0.34
C LEU A 81 -3.60 -1.67 -0.43
N ILE A 82 -3.46 -0.84 -1.48
CA ILE A 82 -2.30 0.02 -1.69
C ILE A 82 -2.15 1.02 -0.53
N ASP A 83 -3.24 1.66 -0.11
CA ASP A 83 -3.23 2.59 1.04
C ASP A 83 -2.76 1.89 2.33
N GLU A 84 -3.23 0.67 2.61
CA GLU A 84 -2.81 -0.06 3.81
C GLU A 84 -1.34 -0.44 3.81
N ILE A 85 -0.84 -0.88 2.66
CA ILE A 85 0.56 -1.23 2.50
C ILE A 85 1.43 0.02 2.65
N GLY A 86 1.01 1.16 2.08
CA GLY A 86 1.71 2.43 2.26
C GLY A 86 1.73 2.89 3.73
N GLU A 87 0.59 2.80 4.43
CA GLU A 87 0.51 3.08 5.86
C GLU A 87 1.42 2.16 6.69
N ASP A 88 1.51 0.87 6.34
CA ASP A 88 2.40 -0.09 7.01
C ASP A 88 3.87 0.24 6.83
N VAL A 89 4.26 0.61 5.60
CA VAL A 89 5.63 1.05 5.29
C VAL A 89 5.99 2.27 6.14
N ILE A 90 5.11 3.27 6.21
CA ILE A 90 5.34 4.47 7.00
C ILE A 90 5.44 4.12 8.49
N PHE A 91 4.51 3.31 9.00
CA PHE A 91 4.48 2.84 10.38
C PHE A 91 5.79 2.16 10.81
N LEU A 92 6.32 1.25 9.99
CA LEU A 92 7.58 0.56 10.27
C LEU A 92 8.81 1.46 10.08
N SER A 93 8.72 2.48 9.23
CA SER A 93 9.83 3.36 8.91
C SER A 93 10.07 4.46 9.96
N ILE A 94 9.01 5.00 10.58
CA ILE A 94 9.11 6.05 11.61
C ILE A 94 10.11 5.71 12.73
N PRO A 95 10.03 4.54 13.41
CA PRO A 95 10.95 4.23 14.50
C PRO A 95 12.39 4.03 14.04
N LEU A 96 12.61 3.63 12.78
CA LEU A 96 13.96 3.53 12.21
C LEU A 96 14.60 4.91 11.97
N ILE A 97 13.79 5.94 11.70
CA ILE A 97 14.27 7.31 11.44
C ILE A 97 14.46 8.08 12.75
N TYR A 98 13.51 7.96 13.68
CA TYR A 98 13.41 8.84 14.85
C TYR A 98 13.60 8.12 16.20
N GLY A 99 13.74 6.79 16.20
CA GLY A 99 13.60 5.99 17.40
C GLY A 99 12.14 5.91 17.86
N GLY A 100 11.91 5.44 19.10
CA GLY A 100 10.55 5.33 19.65
C GLY A 100 9.80 4.11 19.14
N GLU A 101 10.50 2.98 18.97
CA GLU A 101 9.86 1.68 18.82
C GLU A 101 8.95 1.41 20.03
N GLN A 102 7.78 0.85 19.75
CA GLN A 102 6.75 0.49 20.73
C GLN A 102 6.37 -0.98 20.58
N PRO A 103 5.82 -1.64 21.61
CA PRO A 103 5.43 -3.05 21.56
C PRO A 103 4.56 -3.44 20.35
N VAL A 104 3.73 -2.50 19.86
CA VAL A 104 2.89 -2.70 18.67
C VAL A 104 3.69 -2.98 17.38
N HIS A 105 4.94 -2.55 17.28
CA HIS A 105 5.81 -2.86 16.13
C HIS A 105 6.28 -4.31 16.19
N THR A 106 6.66 -4.78 17.38
CA THR A 106 7.00 -6.18 17.60
C THR A 106 5.79 -7.09 17.36
N GLU A 107 4.61 -6.72 17.88
CA GLU A 107 3.33 -7.41 17.58
C GLU A 107 3.08 -7.46 16.06
N TYR A 108 3.29 -6.33 15.36
CA TYR A 108 3.13 -6.25 13.92
C TYR A 108 4.06 -7.21 13.20
N LEU A 109 5.36 -7.22 13.53
CA LEU A 109 6.35 -8.05 12.82
C LEU A 109 6.11 -9.53 13.08
N GLN A 110 5.81 -9.92 14.33
CA GLN A 110 5.43 -11.29 14.67
C GLN A 110 4.23 -11.74 13.84
N ALA A 111 3.18 -10.91 13.77
CA ALA A 111 2.03 -11.20 12.92
C ALA A 111 2.41 -11.22 11.42
N PHE A 112 3.21 -10.28 10.94
CA PHE A 112 3.59 -10.17 9.54
C PHE A 112 4.36 -11.40 9.04
N PHE A 113 5.27 -11.96 9.84
CA PHE A 113 6.04 -13.14 9.47
C PHE A 113 5.41 -14.47 9.88
N ALA A 114 4.32 -14.47 10.65
CA ALA A 114 3.61 -15.69 11.03
C ALA A 114 3.00 -16.40 9.81
N GLU A 115 3.18 -17.73 9.76
CA GLU A 115 2.53 -18.60 8.79
C GLU A 115 1.16 -19.06 9.30
N GLU A 116 0.19 -19.16 8.40
CA GLU A 116 -1.16 -19.62 8.74
C GLU A 116 -1.29 -21.15 8.72
N PHE A 117 -0.33 -21.84 8.11
CA PHE A 117 -0.31 -23.29 7.98
C PHE A 117 0.99 -23.84 8.56
N ASP A 118 0.89 -24.99 9.23
CA ASP A 118 2.06 -25.74 9.66
C ASP A 118 2.76 -26.30 8.40
N PRO A 119 4.05 -25.99 8.18
CA PRO A 119 4.78 -26.44 7.00
C PRO A 119 4.96 -27.96 6.91
N ALA A 120 4.91 -28.68 8.04
CA ALA A 120 5.04 -30.14 8.08
C ALA A 120 3.71 -30.84 7.74
N THR A 121 2.60 -30.37 8.31
CA THR A 121 1.29 -31.02 8.17
C THR A 121 0.43 -30.41 7.08
N GLY A 122 0.69 -29.16 6.69
CA GLY A 122 -0.15 -28.36 5.79
C GLY A 122 -1.51 -27.98 6.38
N LEU A 123 -1.73 -28.29 7.66
CA LEU A 123 -2.97 -27.94 8.37
C LEU A 123 -2.91 -26.51 8.89
N PRO A 124 -4.06 -25.84 9.05
CA PRO A 124 -4.10 -24.53 9.69
C PRO A 124 -3.48 -24.59 11.09
N ASN A 125 -2.65 -23.60 11.42
CA ASN A 125 -2.17 -23.43 12.78
C ASN A 125 -3.36 -23.20 13.73
N THR A 126 -3.30 -23.75 14.94
CA THR A 126 -4.39 -23.63 15.92
C THR A 126 -4.53 -22.23 16.51
N GLN A 127 -3.54 -21.35 16.27
CA GLN A 127 -3.58 -19.95 16.68
C GLN A 127 -3.88 -19.08 15.46
N ASP A 128 -4.94 -18.28 15.56
CA ASP A 128 -5.23 -17.23 14.59
C ASP A 128 -4.03 -16.27 14.52
N ARG A 129 -3.65 -15.89 13.29
CA ARG A 129 -2.65 -14.86 13.05
C ARG A 129 -3.20 -13.51 13.55
N PRO A 130 -2.69 -12.96 14.68
CA PRO A 130 -3.30 -11.78 15.27
C PRO A 130 -2.93 -10.55 14.45
N MET A 131 -3.88 -9.96 13.71
CA MET A 131 -3.62 -8.73 12.97
C MET A 131 -3.61 -7.51 13.90
N VAL A 132 -2.57 -6.68 13.80
CA VAL A 132 -2.56 -5.36 14.43
C VAL A 132 -3.68 -4.51 13.83
N ARG A 133 -4.58 -4.01 14.69
CA ARG A 133 -5.72 -3.20 14.26
C ARG A 133 -5.23 -1.93 13.56
N ARG A 134 -5.78 -1.61 12.38
CA ARG A 134 -5.48 -0.36 11.63
C ARG A 134 -5.54 0.91 12.48
N LYS A 135 -6.48 0.96 13.43
CA LYS A 135 -6.61 2.08 14.38
C LYS A 135 -5.33 2.31 15.20
N LYS A 136 -4.64 1.25 15.64
CA LYS A 136 -3.37 1.37 16.39
C LYS A 136 -2.26 1.95 15.48
N ILE A 137 -2.14 1.43 14.26
CA ILE A 137 -1.16 1.90 13.26
C ILE A 137 -1.36 3.40 12.98
N ARG A 138 -2.59 3.81 12.65
CA ARG A 138 -2.91 5.22 12.35
C ARG A 138 -2.72 6.14 13.53
N ALA A 139 -3.05 5.69 14.74
CA ALA A 139 -2.83 6.46 15.96
C ALA A 139 -1.33 6.72 16.20
N TYR A 140 -0.47 5.72 15.97
CA TYR A 140 0.97 5.89 16.05
C TYR A 140 1.50 6.89 15.02
N ILE A 141 1.12 6.72 13.74
CA ILE A 141 1.55 7.64 12.66
C ILE A 141 1.16 9.09 12.98
N ALA A 142 -0.04 9.32 13.46
CA ALA A 142 -0.53 10.66 13.77
C ALA A 142 0.16 11.34 14.98
N GLN A 143 0.81 10.57 15.84
CA GLN A 143 1.59 11.09 16.97
C GLN A 143 3.07 11.26 16.62
N SER A 144 3.47 10.90 15.40
CA SER A 144 4.88 10.88 14.99
C SER A 144 5.39 12.26 14.52
N PRO A 145 6.73 12.47 14.49
CA PRO A 145 7.33 13.72 14.01
C PRO A 145 7.05 14.07 12.55
N ILE A 146 6.55 13.11 11.75
CA ILE A 146 6.18 13.34 10.34
C ILE A 146 4.69 13.67 10.16
N ALA A 147 3.93 13.73 11.26
CA ALA A 147 2.52 14.08 11.21
C ALA A 147 2.33 15.53 10.75
N THR A 148 1.23 15.76 10.02
CA THR A 148 0.81 17.10 9.61
C THR A 148 0.44 17.96 10.82
N PRO A 149 0.46 19.30 10.74
CA PRO A 149 0.05 20.20 11.82
C PRO A 149 -1.39 19.98 12.34
N ASP A 150 -2.26 19.34 11.54
CA ASP A 150 -3.55 18.80 11.99
C ASP A 150 -3.58 17.25 11.92
N PRO A 151 -3.05 16.55 12.94
CA PRO A 151 -3.09 15.09 12.98
C PRO A 151 -4.50 14.52 13.11
N SER A 152 -5.41 15.28 13.73
CA SER A 152 -6.78 14.84 14.00
C SER A 152 -7.62 14.77 12.73
N GLY A 153 -7.54 15.81 11.89
CA GLY A 153 -8.13 15.84 10.57
C GLY A 153 -7.53 14.78 9.64
N HIS A 154 -6.21 14.57 9.71
CA HIS A 154 -5.55 13.52 8.93
C HIS A 154 -6.00 12.09 9.31
N ILE A 155 -6.12 11.78 10.61
CA ILE A 155 -6.70 10.50 11.07
C ILE A 155 -8.15 10.37 10.60
N GLY A 156 -8.94 11.45 10.69
CA GLY A 156 -10.32 11.49 10.23
C GLY A 156 -10.45 11.19 8.74
N ALA A 157 -9.61 11.81 7.92
CA ALA A 157 -9.57 11.60 6.47
C ALA A 157 -9.13 10.18 6.10
N SER A 158 -8.03 9.67 6.67
CA SER A 158 -7.56 8.28 6.46
C SER A 158 -8.62 7.26 6.91
N ARG A 159 -9.30 7.48 8.03
CA ARG A 159 -10.41 6.62 8.48
C ARG A 159 -11.60 6.66 7.51
N THR A 160 -11.94 7.83 7.01
CA THR A 160 -13.06 8.02 6.09
C THR A 160 -12.79 7.32 4.76
N LEU A 161 -11.62 7.54 4.18
CA LEU A 161 -11.15 6.84 2.97
C LEU A 161 -11.17 5.32 3.19
N SER A 162 -10.54 4.85 4.26
CA SER A 162 -10.49 3.43 4.60
C SER A 162 -11.89 2.80 4.71
N LYS A 163 -12.87 3.52 5.28
CA LYS A 163 -14.26 3.04 5.39
C LYS A 163 -14.98 3.06 4.04
N ALA A 164 -14.82 4.12 3.25
CA ALA A 164 -15.42 4.22 1.91
C ALA A 164 -14.92 3.10 1.00
N TYR A 165 -13.60 2.88 0.96
CA TYR A 165 -12.98 1.85 0.15
C TYR A 165 -13.21 0.42 0.68
N SER A 166 -13.49 0.26 1.98
CA SER A 166 -13.86 -1.04 2.56
C SER A 166 -15.16 -1.59 1.98
N GLY A 167 -16.07 -0.73 1.51
CA GLY A 167 -17.30 -1.15 0.86
C GLY A 167 -17.05 -1.90 -0.45
N TYR A 168 -16.05 -1.48 -1.22
CA TYR A 168 -15.66 -2.16 -2.46
C TYR A 168 -15.05 -3.54 -2.19
N VAL A 169 -14.28 -3.69 -1.10
CA VAL A 169 -13.69 -4.97 -0.70
C VAL A 169 -14.75 -5.97 -0.23
N HIS A 170 -15.77 -5.52 0.49
CA HIS A 170 -16.79 -6.40 1.07
C HIS A 170 -18.10 -6.45 0.27
N ALA A 171 -18.10 -5.90 -0.95
CA ALA A 171 -19.28 -5.83 -1.81
C ALA A 171 -20.50 -5.23 -1.06
N ALA A 172 -20.28 -4.10 -0.39
CA ALA A 172 -21.36 -3.38 0.27
C ALA A 172 -22.33 -2.83 -0.79
N SER A 173 -23.64 -2.93 -0.51
CA SER A 173 -24.69 -2.57 -1.47
C SER A 173 -24.50 -1.19 -2.13
N PRO A 174 -24.18 -0.10 -1.41
CA PRO A 174 -23.94 1.19 -2.05
C PRO A 174 -22.83 1.18 -3.10
N GLN A 175 -21.74 0.44 -2.85
CA GLN A 175 -20.62 0.31 -3.79
C GLN A 175 -20.98 -0.59 -4.97
N ILE A 176 -21.68 -1.72 -4.76
CA ILE A 176 -22.18 -2.55 -5.87
C ILE A 176 -23.09 -1.72 -6.79
N MET A 177 -23.94 -0.86 -6.22
CA MET A 177 -24.87 -0.03 -6.98
C MET A 177 -24.17 1.02 -7.85
N ASP A 178 -22.89 1.32 -7.63
CA ASP A 178 -22.12 2.14 -8.56
C ASP A 178 -21.97 1.47 -9.94
N MET A 179 -22.07 0.13 -10.01
CA MET A 179 -22.10 -0.62 -11.27
C MET A 179 -23.46 -0.56 -11.98
N TYR A 180 -24.49 0.08 -11.42
CA TYR A 180 -25.84 0.09 -11.98
C TYR A 180 -26.16 1.43 -12.66
N GLY A 181 -26.57 1.39 -13.92
CA GLY A 181 -26.96 2.60 -14.64
C GLY A 181 -27.15 2.41 -16.13
N GLY A 182 -27.19 3.52 -16.87
CA GLY A 182 -27.45 3.54 -18.32
C GLY A 182 -28.95 3.57 -18.66
N ASP A 183 -29.25 3.46 -19.95
CA ASP A 183 -30.61 3.41 -20.50
C ASP A 183 -30.70 2.27 -21.53
N PRO A 184 -31.47 1.18 -21.28
CA PRO A 184 -32.17 0.89 -20.03
C PRO A 184 -31.20 0.57 -18.88
N PRO A 185 -31.60 0.84 -17.62
CA PRO A 185 -30.73 0.67 -16.47
C PRO A 185 -30.42 -0.81 -16.20
N ARG A 186 -29.14 -1.13 -16.01
CA ARG A 186 -28.66 -2.48 -15.74
C ARG A 186 -27.31 -2.46 -15.02
N PHE A 187 -26.87 -3.62 -14.54
CA PHE A 187 -25.50 -3.80 -14.06
C PHE A 187 -24.49 -3.86 -15.21
N HIS A 188 -23.40 -3.13 -15.06
CA HIS A 188 -22.25 -3.13 -15.95
C HIS A 188 -21.20 -4.14 -15.46
N THR A 189 -21.27 -5.38 -15.94
CA THR A 189 -20.38 -6.47 -15.49
C THR A 189 -19.16 -6.70 -16.38
N SER A 190 -19.07 -6.01 -17.53
CA SER A 190 -17.97 -6.13 -18.49
C SER A 190 -17.13 -4.84 -18.58
N GLY A 191 -17.08 -4.09 -17.48
CA GLY A 191 -16.44 -2.78 -17.40
C GLY A 191 -17.43 -1.62 -17.54
N MET A 192 -17.01 -0.46 -17.04
CA MET A 192 -17.81 0.76 -16.85
C MET A 192 -17.26 1.96 -17.64
N LEU A 193 -16.48 1.72 -18.70
CA LEU A 193 -16.02 2.79 -19.59
C LEU A 193 -17.20 3.55 -20.19
N GLY A 194 -17.06 4.88 -20.29
CA GLY A 194 -18.09 5.80 -20.76
C GLY A 194 -19.19 6.11 -19.75
N THR A 195 -19.19 5.49 -18.56
CA THR A 195 -20.16 5.82 -17.52
C THR A 195 -19.79 7.12 -16.80
N PRO A 196 -20.75 7.80 -16.14
CA PRO A 196 -20.46 8.98 -15.31
C PRO A 196 -19.45 8.74 -14.17
N ARG A 197 -19.14 7.48 -13.83
CA ARG A 197 -18.14 7.12 -12.81
C ARG A 197 -16.70 7.20 -13.31
N GLU A 198 -16.47 7.09 -14.61
CA GLU A 198 -15.11 7.05 -15.17
C GLU A 198 -14.24 8.26 -14.79
N PRO A 199 -14.71 9.52 -14.86
CA PRO A 199 -13.88 10.67 -14.50
C PRO A 199 -13.40 10.65 -13.05
N GLU A 200 -14.27 10.21 -12.12
CA GLU A 200 -13.96 10.12 -10.68
C GLU A 200 -12.81 9.14 -10.44
N HIS A 201 -12.88 7.95 -11.04
CA HIS A 201 -11.86 6.92 -10.92
C HIS A 201 -10.54 7.28 -11.61
N ARG A 202 -10.60 7.96 -12.77
CA ARG A 202 -9.41 8.47 -13.48
C ARG A 202 -8.70 9.57 -12.70
N GLN A 203 -9.44 10.42 -12.01
CA GLN A 203 -8.85 11.46 -11.18
C GLN A 203 -8.22 10.86 -9.93
N ASP A 204 -8.93 9.96 -9.27
CA ASP A 204 -8.54 9.45 -7.96
C ASP A 204 -7.28 8.57 -8.00
N ILE A 205 -7.03 7.82 -9.08
CA ILE A 205 -5.85 6.94 -9.17
C ILE A 205 -4.53 7.68 -8.92
N ALA A 206 -4.46 8.97 -9.26
CA ALA A 206 -3.28 9.81 -9.03
C ALA A 206 -2.84 9.86 -7.56
N ASN A 207 -3.81 9.84 -6.63
CA ASN A 207 -3.55 9.87 -5.20
C ASN A 207 -2.71 8.68 -4.75
N TYR A 208 -2.91 7.52 -5.38
CA TYR A 208 -2.26 6.26 -4.98
C TYR A 208 -0.83 6.19 -5.46
N PHE A 209 -0.52 6.73 -6.64
CA PHE A 209 0.86 6.90 -7.08
C PHE A 209 1.61 7.88 -6.17
N TYR A 210 1.01 9.03 -5.86
CA TYR A 210 1.60 10.02 -4.96
C TYR A 210 1.87 9.47 -3.55
N ARG A 211 0.87 8.83 -2.93
CA ARG A 211 1.00 8.22 -1.60
C ARG A 211 2.02 7.10 -1.58
N SER A 212 2.08 6.27 -2.63
CA SER A 212 3.08 5.21 -2.74
C SER A 212 4.48 5.79 -2.89
N ALA A 213 4.67 6.85 -3.70
CA ALA A 213 5.97 7.53 -3.83
C ALA A 213 6.42 8.12 -2.48
N THR A 214 5.46 8.66 -1.71
CA THR A 214 5.71 9.15 -0.35
C THR A 214 6.16 8.02 0.58
N ALA A 215 5.46 6.87 0.58
CA ALA A 215 5.85 5.71 1.37
C ALA A 215 7.26 5.20 1.02
N TYR A 216 7.58 5.14 -0.27
CA TYR A 216 8.92 4.81 -0.76
C TYR A 216 9.97 5.82 -0.29
N ALA A 217 9.69 7.13 -0.35
CA ALA A 217 10.62 8.15 0.12
C ALA A 217 10.88 7.99 1.63
N VAL A 218 9.83 7.83 2.43
CA VAL A 218 9.95 7.59 3.87
C VAL A 218 10.79 6.33 4.16
N ALA A 219 10.56 5.25 3.43
CA ALA A 219 11.38 4.03 3.54
C ALA A 219 12.85 4.28 3.16
N ALA A 220 13.12 4.98 2.07
CA ALA A 220 14.49 5.30 1.66
C ALA A 220 15.24 6.09 2.75
N ARG A 221 14.54 7.01 3.44
CA ARG A 221 15.09 7.72 4.60
C ARG A 221 15.36 6.79 5.79
N ALA A 222 14.45 5.87 6.09
CA ALA A 222 14.63 4.86 7.14
C ALA A 222 15.85 3.94 6.89
N PHE A 223 16.21 3.75 5.63
CA PHE A 223 17.38 2.95 5.22
C PHE A 223 18.66 3.80 5.09
N GLY A 224 18.59 5.12 5.36
CA GLY A 224 19.72 6.03 5.17
C GLY A 224 20.12 6.26 3.72
N ASN A 225 19.31 5.86 2.73
CA ASN A 225 19.62 5.99 1.31
C ASN A 225 19.15 7.35 0.76
N GLN A 226 19.94 8.40 1.05
CA GLN A 226 19.64 9.77 0.65
C GLN A 226 19.46 9.98 -0.88
N PRO A 227 20.27 9.35 -1.76
CA PRO A 227 20.06 9.47 -3.21
C PRO A 227 18.68 8.96 -3.66
N VAL A 228 18.25 7.80 -3.17
CA VAL A 228 16.92 7.24 -3.47
C VAL A 228 15.82 8.14 -2.91
N PHE A 229 15.96 8.61 -1.66
CA PHE A 229 15.02 9.57 -1.07
C PHE A 229 14.84 10.82 -1.94
N ASN A 230 15.93 11.43 -2.41
CA ASN A 230 15.86 12.67 -3.20
C ASN A 230 15.09 12.49 -4.51
N ARG A 231 15.27 11.37 -5.21
CA ARG A 231 14.56 11.09 -6.48
C ARG A 231 13.06 10.87 -6.25
N LEU A 232 12.70 10.09 -5.23
CA LEU A 232 11.30 9.86 -4.86
C LEU A 232 10.61 11.12 -4.33
N PHE A 233 11.32 11.93 -3.55
CA PHE A 233 10.81 13.21 -3.07
C PHE A 233 10.57 14.19 -4.22
N ALA A 234 11.43 14.21 -5.24
CA ALA A 234 11.20 15.00 -6.45
C ALA A 234 9.91 14.59 -7.18
N LEU A 235 9.58 13.28 -7.22
CA LEU A 235 8.29 12.80 -7.74
C LEU A 235 7.11 13.32 -6.89
N CYS A 236 7.24 13.29 -5.56
CA CYS A 236 6.21 13.83 -4.66
C CYS A 236 5.93 15.31 -4.97
N VAL A 237 6.98 16.12 -5.16
CA VAL A 237 6.86 17.54 -5.53
C VAL A 237 6.16 17.73 -6.89
N LYS A 238 6.47 16.89 -7.88
CA LYS A 238 5.78 16.91 -9.19
C LYS A 238 4.28 16.62 -9.05
N TYR A 239 3.91 15.66 -8.20
CA TYR A 239 2.51 15.36 -7.92
C TYR A 239 1.79 16.51 -7.24
N GLU A 240 2.37 17.08 -6.20
CA GLU A 240 1.78 18.22 -5.48
C GLU A 240 1.51 19.41 -6.41
N ALA A 241 2.48 19.74 -7.28
CA ALA A 241 2.32 20.80 -8.28
C ALA A 241 1.19 20.49 -9.28
N THR A 242 1.06 19.24 -9.71
CA THR A 242 0.03 18.85 -10.69
C THR A 242 -1.36 18.68 -10.05
N MET A 243 -1.42 18.42 -8.73
CA MET A 243 -2.66 18.33 -7.95
C MET A 243 -3.12 19.68 -7.39
N GLY A 244 -2.32 20.74 -7.52
CA GLY A 244 -2.63 22.06 -6.95
C GLY A 244 -2.57 22.09 -5.42
N ILE A 245 -1.71 21.26 -4.82
CA ILE A 245 -1.50 21.19 -3.36
C ILE A 245 -0.45 22.22 -2.91
N ARG A 246 0.24 22.89 -3.85
CA ARG A 246 1.20 23.97 -3.61
C ARG A 246 1.00 25.12 -4.59
#